data_AF-A0ABC9BDE3-F1
#
_entry.id   AF-A0ABC9BDE3-F1
#
_cell.length_a   1.000
_cell.length_b   1.000
_cell.length_c   1.000
_cell.angle_alpha   90.00
_cell.angle_beta   90.00
_cell.angle_gamma   90.00
#
_symmetry.space_group_name_H-M   'P 1'
#
loop_
_entity.id
_entity.type
_entity.pdbx_description
1 polymer ?
#
loop_
_entity_poly.entity_id
_entity_poly.type
_entity_poly.pdbx_seq_one_letter_code
_entity_poly.pdbx_strand_id
1 'polypeptide(L)'
;MASWHDGLAAPPRVLISPRPSDASARGNVLSLRHPRSGDETGYLFIDGQLQEINWFKERYGSWFLGDYVCEDGGLYYCTPVDPIFIFLPTFEAARMSNGKDPGKFRQLDEILYVEGYPGYQQLMNVSGHHMELVCEVKEVANMKFFRLDDSKVLSWLCCKVHNLKEVFPKLGKNYAAQLEKEQLKEAVQMIREYLKDEPWLALLCKKLQLDTNEINDATTKTNEASFCADSCPAPAPPSEASSLKTLQLFVMSITSELLVCPYRVRRRIVVPNQAKGGQRRSPRWR
;
A
#
# COMPACT_ATOMS: atom_id res chain seq x y z
N MET A 1 -32.86 24.79 -6.26
CA MET A 1 -31.93 23.76 -6.78
C MET A 1 -31.71 22.78 -5.66
N ALA A 2 -31.95 21.49 -5.88
CA ALA A 2 -31.52 20.48 -4.92
C ALA A 2 -29.99 20.52 -4.85
N SER A 3 -29.43 20.52 -3.65
CA SER A 3 -27.99 20.47 -3.48
C SER A 3 -27.49 19.10 -4.01
N TRP A 4 -26.28 19.04 -4.54
CA TRP A 4 -25.73 17.77 -5.06
C TRP A 4 -25.57 16.69 -3.96
N HIS A 5 -25.60 17.11 -2.69
CA HIS A 5 -25.51 16.24 -1.54
C HIS A 5 -26.89 15.81 -0.99
N ASP A 6 -27.99 16.43 -1.44
CA ASP A 6 -29.36 16.06 -1.07
C ASP A 6 -29.70 14.68 -1.66
N GLY A 7 -29.59 13.63 -0.84
CA GLY A 7 -29.88 12.25 -1.24
C GLY A 7 -28.71 11.27 -1.04
N LEU A 8 -27.54 11.74 -0.60
CA LEU A 8 -26.46 10.87 -0.18
C LEU A 8 -26.84 10.12 1.11
N ALA A 9 -26.76 8.79 1.08
CA ALA A 9 -27.04 7.94 2.24
C ALA A 9 -25.98 8.09 3.37
N ALA A 10 -24.79 8.57 3.02
CA ALA A 10 -23.65 8.76 3.91
C ALA A 10 -22.93 10.07 3.55
N PRO A 11 -22.20 10.71 4.50
CA PRO A 11 -21.46 11.94 4.23
C PRO A 11 -20.44 11.73 3.10
N PRO A 12 -20.24 12.73 2.22
CA PRO A 12 -19.30 12.63 1.11
C PRO A 12 -17.86 12.49 1.62
N ARG A 13 -17.07 11.68 0.91
CA ARG A 13 -15.66 11.41 1.20
C ARG A 13 -14.79 11.90 0.06
N VAL A 14 -13.60 12.42 0.39
CA VAL A 14 -12.63 12.89 -0.59
C VAL A 14 -11.69 11.75 -0.96
N LEU A 15 -11.55 11.47 -2.26
CA LEU A 15 -10.62 10.49 -2.80
C LEU A 15 -9.72 11.11 -3.87
N ILE A 16 -8.42 10.84 -3.75
CA ILE A 16 -7.45 11.06 -4.83
C ILE A 16 -7.22 9.72 -5.53
N SER A 17 -7.61 9.63 -6.80
CA SER A 17 -7.27 8.49 -7.65
C SER A 17 -6.62 8.95 -8.95
N PRO A 18 -5.79 8.11 -9.58
CA PRO A 18 -5.36 8.32 -10.96
C PRO A 18 -6.57 8.56 -11.86
N ARG A 19 -6.38 9.44 -12.84
CA ARG A 19 -7.42 9.76 -13.81
C ARG A 19 -7.69 8.51 -14.65
N PRO A 20 -8.96 8.08 -14.79
CA PRO A 20 -9.27 6.99 -15.69
C PRO A 20 -8.95 7.35 -17.14
N SER A 21 -8.69 6.32 -17.93
CA SER A 21 -8.36 6.40 -19.35
C SER A 21 -9.55 6.92 -20.15
N ASP A 22 -10.76 6.56 -19.73
CA ASP A 22 -12.03 7.04 -20.27
C ASP A 22 -12.83 7.76 -19.18
N ALA A 23 -13.46 8.90 -19.53
CA ALA A 23 -14.37 9.62 -18.66
C ALA A 23 -15.59 8.77 -18.22
N SER A 24 -15.88 7.68 -18.95
CA SER A 24 -16.94 6.73 -18.60
C SER A 24 -16.50 5.57 -17.70
N ALA A 25 -15.19 5.40 -17.47
CA ALA A 25 -14.67 4.25 -16.73
C ALA A 25 -15.18 4.26 -15.29
N ARG A 26 -15.86 3.18 -14.90
CA ARG A 26 -16.32 2.96 -13.54
C ARG A 26 -15.34 2.05 -12.82
N GLY A 27 -14.74 2.55 -11.75
CA GLY A 27 -13.94 1.75 -10.84
C GLY A 27 -14.82 0.92 -9.91
N ASN A 28 -14.40 -0.31 -9.63
CA ASN A 28 -15.04 -1.18 -8.66
C ASN A 28 -14.23 -1.17 -7.36
N VAL A 29 -14.89 -0.84 -6.25
CA VAL A 29 -14.28 -0.99 -4.93
C VAL A 29 -14.42 -2.44 -4.49
N LEU A 30 -13.29 -3.08 -4.22
CA LEU A 30 -13.15 -4.47 -3.83
C LEU A 30 -12.72 -4.55 -2.37
N SER A 31 -13.24 -5.54 -1.67
CA SER A 31 -12.73 -5.97 -0.37
C SER A 31 -11.93 -7.25 -0.60
N LEU A 32 -10.63 -7.22 -0.30
CA LEU A 32 -9.67 -8.33 -0.46
C LEU A 32 -8.86 -8.50 0.84
N ARG A 33 -8.08 -9.59 0.94
CA ARG A 33 -7.20 -9.81 2.09
C ARG A 33 -5.87 -9.10 1.88
N HIS A 34 -5.41 -8.39 2.90
CA HIS A 34 -4.07 -7.83 2.95
C HIS A 34 -3.04 -8.96 2.84
N PRO A 35 -2.04 -8.88 1.96
CA PRO A 35 -1.19 -10.03 1.63
C PRO A 35 -0.27 -10.47 2.76
N ARG A 36 0.07 -9.58 3.70
CA ARG A 36 0.88 -9.89 4.89
C ARG A 36 0.03 -10.35 6.08
N SER A 37 -0.97 -9.55 6.46
CA SER A 37 -1.75 -9.77 7.69
C SER A 37 -2.99 -10.66 7.49
N GLY A 38 -3.52 -10.71 6.26
CA GLY A 38 -4.76 -11.40 5.95
C GLY A 38 -6.04 -10.63 6.31
N ASP A 39 -5.91 -9.44 6.88
CA ASP A 39 -7.04 -8.58 7.27
C ASP A 39 -7.79 -8.06 6.06
N GLU A 40 -9.05 -7.69 6.24
CA GLU A 40 -9.84 -7.09 5.20
C GLU A 40 -9.30 -5.70 4.82
N THR A 41 -9.01 -5.48 3.54
CA THR A 41 -8.48 -4.21 3.00
C THR A 41 -9.19 -3.81 1.71
N GLY A 42 -9.42 -2.51 1.56
CA GLY A 42 -10.09 -1.93 0.41
C GLY A 42 -9.15 -1.69 -0.77
N TYR A 43 -9.57 -2.13 -1.95
CA TYR A 43 -8.87 -1.90 -3.22
C TYR A 43 -9.81 -1.28 -4.24
N LEU A 44 -9.29 -0.44 -5.13
CA LEU A 44 -9.98 0.10 -6.28
C LEU A 44 -9.46 -0.61 -7.53
N PHE A 45 -10.33 -1.30 -8.25
CA PHE A 45 -10.03 -1.88 -9.55
C PHE A 45 -10.62 -1.01 -10.66
N ILE A 46 -9.76 -0.39 -11.47
CA ILE A 46 -10.16 0.54 -12.54
C ILE A 46 -9.22 0.37 -13.73
N ASP A 47 -9.77 0.30 -14.95
CA ASP A 47 -9.01 0.14 -16.20
C ASP A 47 -7.99 -1.03 -16.20
N GLY A 48 -8.34 -2.15 -15.55
CA GLY A 48 -7.44 -3.30 -15.45
C GLY A 48 -6.26 -3.10 -14.49
N GLN A 49 -6.23 -1.99 -13.75
CA GLN A 49 -5.22 -1.69 -12.74
C GLN A 49 -5.82 -1.84 -11.34
N LEU A 50 -5.11 -2.55 -10.47
CA LEU A 50 -5.46 -2.66 -9.06
C LEU A 50 -4.74 -1.58 -8.26
N GLN A 51 -5.48 -0.89 -7.40
CA GLN A 51 -4.96 0.16 -6.56
C GLN A 51 -5.40 -0.06 -5.13
N GLU A 52 -4.50 0.12 -4.18
CA GLU A 52 -4.80 0.05 -2.76
C GLU A 52 -5.38 1.38 -2.28
N ILE A 53 -6.48 1.31 -1.52
CA ILE A 53 -7.13 2.49 -0.95
C ILE A 53 -6.51 2.76 0.42
N ASN A 54 -5.75 3.84 0.50
CA ASN A 54 -5.15 4.32 1.73
C ASN A 54 -5.97 5.46 2.34
N TRP A 55 -5.85 5.63 3.66
CA TRP A 55 -6.56 6.66 4.41
C TRP A 55 -5.58 7.50 5.23
N PHE A 56 -5.74 8.81 5.17
CA PHE A 56 -5.02 9.77 5.98
C PHE A 56 -5.98 10.76 6.62
N LYS A 57 -5.74 11.10 7.88
CA LYS A 57 -6.49 12.14 8.59
C LYS A 57 -5.56 12.94 9.51
N GLU A 58 -5.52 14.25 9.30
CA GLU A 58 -4.87 15.17 10.23
C GLU A 58 -5.82 15.51 11.40
N ARG A 59 -5.26 15.83 12.57
CA ARG A 59 -6.06 16.24 13.72
C ARG A 59 -6.76 17.56 13.41
N TYR A 60 -8.04 17.65 13.76
CA TYR A 60 -8.86 18.86 13.59
C TYR A 60 -8.96 19.35 12.13
N GLY A 61 -8.99 18.42 11.16
CA GLY A 61 -9.23 18.73 9.75
C GLY A 61 -10.72 18.73 9.38
N SER A 62 -11.09 19.52 8.37
CA SER A 62 -12.39 19.46 7.67
C SER A 62 -12.21 19.84 6.20
N TRP A 63 -13.11 19.40 5.33
CA TRP A 63 -13.10 19.77 3.91
C TRP A 63 -14.26 20.70 3.57
N PHE A 64 -13.97 21.75 2.79
CA PHE A 64 -14.98 22.59 2.17
C PHE A 64 -15.23 22.07 0.75
N LEU A 65 -16.40 21.47 0.53
CA LEU A 65 -16.82 20.84 -0.73
C LEU A 65 -17.92 21.70 -1.36
N GLY A 66 -17.54 22.80 -2.01
CA GLY A 66 -18.48 23.79 -2.50
C GLY A 66 -19.20 24.49 -1.35
N ASP A 67 -20.51 24.28 -1.26
CA ASP A 67 -21.39 24.78 -0.20
C ASP A 67 -21.55 23.80 1.00
N TYR A 68 -20.94 22.61 0.91
CA TYR A 68 -20.97 21.59 1.96
C TYR A 68 -19.67 21.60 2.79
N VAL A 69 -19.78 21.42 4.10
CA VAL A 69 -18.64 21.21 5.00
C VAL A 69 -18.60 19.74 5.42
N CYS A 70 -17.55 19.03 5.03
CA CYS A 70 -17.29 17.67 5.49
C CYS A 70 -16.43 17.71 6.75
N GLU A 71 -17.08 17.46 7.89
CA GLU A 71 -16.47 17.52 9.22
C GLU A 71 -15.41 16.43 9.48
N ASP A 72 -15.44 15.32 8.72
CA ASP A 72 -14.49 14.21 8.91
C ASP A 72 -13.05 14.64 8.60
N GLY A 73 -12.86 15.49 7.57
CA GLY A 73 -11.53 16.02 7.21
C GLY A 73 -10.49 14.99 6.76
N GLY A 74 -10.87 13.72 6.66
CA GLY A 74 -9.96 12.69 6.19
C GLY A 74 -9.94 12.59 4.66
N LEU A 75 -8.88 11.98 4.16
CA LEU A 75 -8.51 11.91 2.77
C LEU A 75 -8.22 10.46 2.42
N TYR A 76 -8.97 9.92 1.45
CA TYR A 76 -8.58 8.69 0.81
C TYR A 76 -7.65 8.99 -0.36
N TYR A 77 -6.71 8.09 -0.62
CA TYR A 77 -5.90 8.14 -1.83
C TYR A 77 -5.59 6.72 -2.31
N CYS A 78 -5.58 6.54 -3.63
CA CYS A 78 -5.29 5.25 -4.24
C CYS A 78 -3.84 5.21 -4.73
N THR A 79 -3.13 4.13 -4.38
CA THR A 79 -1.79 3.85 -4.88
C THR A 79 -1.78 2.56 -5.70
N PRO A 80 -1.20 2.54 -6.91
CA PRO A 80 -1.08 1.31 -7.69
C PRO A 80 -0.37 0.21 -6.90
N VAL A 81 -0.91 -1.00 -6.94
CA VAL A 81 -0.32 -2.19 -6.29
C VAL A 81 -0.07 -3.26 -7.34
N ASP A 82 1.04 -3.99 -7.21
CA ASP A 82 1.27 -5.16 -8.08
C ASP A 82 0.35 -6.31 -7.63
N PRO A 83 -0.57 -6.79 -8.50
CA PRO A 83 -1.51 -7.85 -8.14
C PRO A 83 -0.86 -9.16 -7.68
N ILE A 84 0.40 -9.42 -8.07
CA ILE A 84 1.13 -10.62 -7.64
C ILE A 84 1.22 -10.68 -6.11
N PHE A 85 1.43 -9.56 -5.42
CA PHE A 85 1.44 -9.54 -3.95
C PHE A 85 0.11 -10.03 -3.38
N ILE A 86 -1.02 -9.62 -3.96
CA ILE A 86 -2.36 -9.97 -3.50
C ILE A 86 -2.68 -11.45 -3.78
N PHE A 87 -2.20 -11.99 -4.90
CA PHE A 87 -2.44 -13.38 -5.27
C PHE A 87 -1.48 -14.37 -4.60
N LEU A 88 -0.28 -13.95 -4.20
CA LEU A 88 0.76 -14.85 -3.70
C LEU A 88 0.27 -15.71 -2.51
N PRO A 89 -0.39 -15.16 -1.47
CA PRO A 89 -0.91 -15.97 -0.36
C PRO A 89 -1.99 -16.97 -0.80
N THR A 90 -2.82 -16.59 -1.76
CA THR A 90 -3.90 -17.44 -2.29
C THR A 90 -3.32 -18.62 -3.09
N PHE A 91 -2.30 -18.37 -3.92
CA PHE A 91 -1.62 -19.42 -4.67
C PHE A 91 -0.78 -20.33 -3.78
N GLU A 92 -0.15 -19.78 -2.74
CA GLU A 92 0.54 -20.56 -1.71
C GLU A 92 -0.42 -21.54 -1.03
N ALA A 93 -1.58 -21.06 -0.58
CA ALA A 93 -2.61 -21.90 0.04
C ALA A 93 -3.16 -22.97 -0.92
N ALA A 94 -3.39 -22.61 -2.18
CA ALA A 94 -3.93 -23.53 -3.19
C ALA A 94 -2.91 -24.59 -3.67
N ARG A 95 -1.60 -24.33 -3.56
CA ARG A 95 -0.54 -25.23 -4.02
C ARG A 95 -0.59 -26.62 -3.39
N MET A 96 -1.12 -26.75 -2.17
CA MET A 96 -1.16 -27.99 -1.38
C MET A 96 0.22 -28.67 -1.30
N SER A 97 1.27 -27.88 -1.04
CA SER A 97 2.62 -28.41 -0.85
C SER A 97 2.79 -28.92 0.58
N ASN A 98 3.44 -30.08 0.73
CA ASN A 98 3.83 -30.66 2.02
C ASN A 98 5.34 -30.51 2.27
N GLY A 99 6.01 -29.56 1.62
CA GLY A 99 7.46 -29.29 1.74
C GLY A 99 8.38 -30.30 1.05
N LYS A 100 7.91 -31.53 0.79
CA LYS A 100 8.65 -32.56 0.02
C LYS A 100 8.36 -32.54 -1.47
N ASP A 101 7.14 -32.16 -1.83
CA ASP A 101 6.67 -32.11 -3.21
C ASP A 101 6.45 -30.65 -3.65
N PRO A 102 6.66 -30.33 -4.94
CA PRO A 102 6.42 -29.00 -5.49
C PRO A 102 4.94 -28.58 -5.51
N GLY A 103 4.02 -29.42 -5.06
CA GLY A 103 2.58 -29.16 -5.03
C GLY A 103 1.85 -29.51 -6.33
N LYS A 104 0.55 -29.21 -6.37
CA LYS A 104 -0.36 -29.58 -7.47
C LYS A 104 -0.62 -28.41 -8.41
N PHE A 105 -0.86 -28.74 -9.68
CA PHE A 105 -1.40 -27.82 -10.67
C PHE A 105 -2.91 -27.66 -10.44
N ARG A 106 -3.40 -26.42 -10.48
CA ARG A 106 -4.82 -26.09 -10.31
C ARG A 106 -5.27 -25.05 -11.30
N GLN A 107 -6.57 -24.98 -11.55
CA GLN A 107 -7.14 -23.98 -12.43
C GLN A 107 -7.27 -22.63 -11.71
N LEU A 108 -7.24 -21.56 -12.49
CA LEU A 108 -7.20 -20.20 -11.94
C LEU A 108 -8.50 -19.85 -11.18
N ASP A 109 -9.64 -20.30 -11.69
CA ASP A 109 -10.96 -20.16 -11.07
C ASP A 109 -11.05 -20.88 -9.71
N GLU A 110 -10.49 -22.08 -9.61
CA GLU A 110 -10.39 -22.83 -8.35
C GLU A 110 -9.49 -22.12 -7.33
N ILE A 111 -8.37 -21.53 -7.79
CA ILE A 111 -7.42 -20.84 -6.92
C ILE A 111 -8.03 -19.53 -6.39
N LEU A 112 -8.70 -18.76 -7.25
CA LEU A 112 -9.27 -17.45 -6.90
C LEU A 112 -10.64 -17.52 -6.21
N TYR A 113 -11.15 -18.72 -5.95
CA TYR A 113 -12.31 -18.92 -5.10
C TYR A 113 -11.93 -18.81 -3.61
N VAL A 114 -11.95 -17.58 -3.09
CA VAL A 114 -11.68 -17.29 -1.67
C VAL A 114 -13.00 -17.06 -0.93
N GLU A 115 -13.32 -17.93 0.01
CA GLU A 115 -14.54 -17.82 0.82
C GLU A 115 -14.60 -16.48 1.57
N GLY A 116 -15.74 -15.80 1.46
CA GLY A 116 -15.99 -14.48 2.03
C GLY A 116 -15.50 -13.30 1.18
N TYR A 117 -14.72 -13.54 0.12
CA TYR A 117 -14.08 -12.48 -0.67
C TYR A 117 -14.35 -12.64 -2.18
N PRO A 118 -15.56 -12.26 -2.67
CA PRO A 118 -15.89 -12.36 -4.09
C PRO A 118 -15.06 -11.43 -4.99
N GLY A 119 -14.34 -10.46 -4.41
CA GLY A 119 -13.49 -9.52 -5.15
C GLY A 119 -12.39 -10.22 -5.97
N TYR A 120 -11.89 -11.37 -5.52
CA TYR A 120 -10.87 -12.13 -6.27
C TYR A 120 -11.36 -12.59 -7.64
N GLN A 121 -12.65 -12.95 -7.77
CA GLN A 121 -13.23 -13.35 -9.05
C GLN A 121 -13.28 -12.19 -10.07
N GLN A 122 -13.40 -10.94 -9.59
CA GLN A 122 -13.37 -9.77 -10.48
C GLN A 122 -11.98 -9.51 -11.07
N LEU A 123 -10.94 -10.07 -10.45
CA LEU A 123 -9.55 -9.95 -10.91
C LEU A 123 -9.12 -11.10 -11.84
N MET A 124 -10.01 -12.02 -12.21
CA MET A 124 -9.71 -13.16 -13.09
C MET A 124 -9.03 -12.72 -14.39
N ASN A 125 -9.54 -11.66 -15.02
CA ASN A 125 -9.04 -11.15 -16.31
C ASN A 125 -7.58 -10.67 -16.24
N VAL A 126 -7.14 -10.19 -15.07
CA VAL A 126 -5.75 -9.71 -14.87
C VAL A 126 -4.85 -10.76 -14.23
N SER A 127 -5.41 -11.70 -13.48
CA SER A 127 -4.61 -12.68 -12.74
C SER A 127 -3.76 -13.58 -13.63
N GLY A 128 -4.26 -14.02 -14.79
CA GLY A 128 -3.55 -14.98 -15.65
C GLY A 128 -2.18 -14.48 -16.10
N HIS A 129 -2.09 -13.25 -16.63
CA HIS A 129 -0.84 -12.70 -17.15
C HIS A 129 0.18 -12.40 -16.04
N HIS A 130 -0.28 -11.91 -14.89
CA HIS A 130 0.57 -11.67 -13.73
C HIS A 130 1.14 -12.98 -13.16
N MET A 131 0.30 -14.01 -13.05
CA MET A 131 0.70 -15.25 -12.40
C MET A 131 1.58 -16.14 -13.27
N GLU A 132 1.58 -15.99 -14.60
CA GLU A 132 2.57 -16.62 -15.51
C GLU A 132 4.02 -16.26 -15.15
N LEU A 133 4.25 -15.08 -14.55
CA LEU A 133 5.58 -14.62 -14.14
C LEU A 133 6.13 -15.40 -12.94
N VAL A 134 5.26 -15.88 -12.05
CA VAL A 134 5.64 -16.50 -10.77
C VAL A 134 5.22 -17.97 -10.64
N CYS A 135 4.43 -18.49 -11.59
CA CYS A 135 3.99 -19.88 -11.64
C CYS A 135 4.58 -20.63 -12.83
N GLU A 136 4.69 -21.95 -12.68
CA GLU A 136 4.73 -22.88 -13.81
C GLU A 136 3.31 -23.05 -14.36
N VAL A 137 3.16 -22.95 -15.67
CA VAL A 137 1.87 -23.05 -16.35
C VAL A 137 1.89 -24.24 -17.29
N LYS A 138 0.85 -25.06 -17.20
CA LYS A 138 0.58 -26.17 -18.12
C LYS A 138 -0.75 -25.95 -18.79
N GLU A 139 -0.81 -26.22 -20.09
CA GLU A 139 -2.04 -26.08 -20.86
C GLU A 139 -2.48 -27.44 -21.36
N VAL A 140 -3.73 -27.80 -21.07
CA VAL A 140 -4.36 -29.05 -21.52
C VAL A 140 -5.78 -28.72 -21.95
N ALA A 141 -6.17 -29.11 -23.17
CA ALA A 141 -7.50 -28.87 -23.72
C ALA A 141 -7.97 -27.40 -23.63
N ASN A 142 -7.08 -26.44 -23.96
CA ASN A 142 -7.33 -25.00 -23.91
C ASN A 142 -7.65 -24.46 -22.49
N MET A 143 -7.27 -25.21 -21.45
CA MET A 143 -7.35 -24.80 -20.05
C MET A 143 -5.94 -24.68 -19.48
N LYS A 144 -5.66 -23.55 -18.83
CA LYS A 144 -4.39 -23.30 -18.15
C LYS A 144 -4.47 -23.73 -16.69
N PHE A 145 -3.46 -24.47 -16.27
CA PHE A 145 -3.26 -24.90 -14.90
C PHE A 145 -1.98 -24.28 -14.37
N PHE A 146 -2.05 -23.75 -13.16
CA PHE A 146 -0.98 -23.00 -12.52
C PHE A 146 -0.44 -23.78 -11.32
N ARG A 147 0.87 -23.70 -11.11
CA ARG A 147 1.55 -24.15 -9.91
C ARG A 147 2.60 -23.12 -9.52
N LEU A 148 2.58 -22.64 -8.28
CA LEU A 148 3.55 -21.65 -7.80
C LEU A 148 4.99 -22.23 -7.84
N ASP A 149 5.93 -21.44 -8.35
CA ASP A 149 7.34 -21.80 -8.48
C ASP A 149 8.20 -20.89 -7.59
N ASP A 150 8.88 -21.48 -6.62
CA ASP A 150 9.65 -20.73 -5.61
C ASP A 150 10.82 -19.95 -6.22
N SER A 151 11.45 -20.49 -7.27
CA SER A 151 12.56 -19.84 -7.96
C SER A 151 12.10 -18.62 -8.75
N LYS A 152 10.95 -18.73 -9.42
CA LYS A 152 10.31 -17.61 -10.14
C LYS A 152 9.85 -16.52 -9.18
N VAL A 153 9.15 -16.86 -8.09
CA VAL A 153 8.73 -15.89 -7.07
C VAL A 153 9.94 -15.16 -6.50
N LEU A 154 10.99 -15.89 -6.12
CA LEU A 154 12.20 -15.30 -5.55
C LEU A 154 12.93 -14.40 -6.54
N SER A 155 12.96 -14.76 -7.83
CA SER A 155 13.55 -13.92 -8.88
C SER A 155 12.74 -12.65 -9.10
N TRP A 156 11.41 -12.75 -9.13
CA TRP A 156 10.52 -11.60 -9.20
C TRP A 156 10.69 -10.66 -7.99
N LEU A 157 10.77 -11.18 -6.77
CA LEU A 157 11.03 -10.39 -5.56
C LEU A 157 12.36 -9.65 -5.63
N CYS A 158 13.43 -10.30 -6.09
CA CYS A 158 14.72 -9.63 -6.31
C CYS A 158 14.59 -8.47 -7.31
N CYS A 159 13.88 -8.67 -8.42
CA CYS A 159 13.62 -7.60 -9.38
C CYS A 159 12.86 -6.44 -8.74
N LYS A 160 11.89 -6.70 -7.87
CA LYS A 160 11.17 -5.64 -7.13
C LYS A 160 12.10 -4.85 -6.21
N VAL A 161 12.97 -5.52 -5.45
CA VAL A 161 13.96 -4.86 -4.59
C VAL A 161 14.88 -3.96 -5.41
N HIS A 162 15.40 -4.47 -6.53
CA HIS A 162 16.27 -3.69 -7.41
C HIS A 162 15.54 -2.49 -8.04
N ASN A 163 14.30 -2.66 -8.49
CA ASN A 163 13.52 -1.55 -9.03
C ASN A 163 13.30 -0.44 -7.99
N LEU A 164 13.02 -0.80 -6.73
CA LEU A 164 12.89 0.18 -5.63
C LEU A 164 14.21 0.92 -5.39
N LYS A 165 15.33 0.19 -5.41
CA LYS A 165 16.67 0.79 -5.29
C LYS A 165 16.92 1.86 -6.34
N GLU A 166 16.54 1.63 -7.59
CA GLU A 166 16.70 2.59 -8.70
C GLU A 166 15.79 3.83 -8.57
N VAL A 167 14.70 3.73 -7.79
CA VAL A 167 13.76 4.84 -7.55
C VAL A 167 14.22 5.73 -6.39
N PHE A 168 14.92 5.19 -5.39
CA PHE A 168 15.36 5.94 -4.21
C PHE A 168 16.10 7.25 -4.50
N PRO A 169 17.08 7.32 -5.44
CA PRO A 169 17.76 8.58 -5.72
C PRO A 169 16.82 9.67 -6.25
N LYS A 170 15.70 9.28 -6.88
CA LYS A 170 14.67 10.20 -7.41
C LYS A 170 13.75 10.73 -6.31
N LEU A 171 13.60 10.02 -5.19
CA LEU A 171 12.74 10.39 -4.07
C LEU A 171 13.36 11.48 -3.17
N GLY A 172 14.69 11.61 -3.16
CA GLY A 172 15.36 12.74 -2.50
C GLY A 172 16.85 12.52 -2.21
N LYS A 173 17.57 13.62 -1.97
CA LYS A 173 19.02 13.65 -1.74
C LYS A 173 19.50 12.80 -0.57
N ASN A 174 18.62 12.51 0.40
CA ASN A 174 18.96 11.70 1.58
C ASN A 174 19.23 10.23 1.22
N TYR A 175 18.54 9.69 0.21
CA TYR A 175 18.70 8.30 -0.18
C TYR A 175 19.92 8.06 -1.08
N ALA A 176 20.31 9.07 -1.87
CA ALA A 176 21.49 9.00 -2.73
C ALA A 176 22.81 8.91 -1.95
N ALA A 177 22.82 9.33 -0.68
CA ALA A 177 24.00 9.29 0.19
C ALA A 177 24.15 7.98 1.00
N GLN A 178 23.18 7.07 0.91
CA GLN A 178 23.21 5.81 1.65
C GLN A 178 24.10 4.77 0.96
N LEU A 179 24.73 3.89 1.75
CA LEU A 179 25.41 2.72 1.21
C LEU A 179 24.40 1.81 0.52
N GLU A 180 24.82 1.14 -0.54
CA GLU A 180 23.99 0.20 -1.31
C GLU A 180 23.30 -0.86 -0.43
N LYS A 181 24.02 -1.36 0.58
CA LYS A 181 23.46 -2.33 1.53
C LYS A 181 22.28 -1.77 2.34
N GLU A 182 22.32 -0.49 2.72
CA GLU A 182 21.25 0.17 3.45
C GLU A 182 20.03 0.43 2.57
N GLN A 183 20.25 0.82 1.30
CA GLN A 183 19.17 0.94 0.33
C GLN A 183 18.48 -0.41 0.11
N LEU A 184 19.23 -1.51 -0.01
CA LEU A 184 18.65 -2.85 -0.13
C LEU A 184 17.81 -3.22 1.10
N LYS A 185 18.27 -2.89 2.31
CA LYS A 185 17.49 -3.11 3.54
C LYS A 185 16.18 -2.32 3.53
N GLU A 186 16.22 -1.03 3.17
CA GLU A 186 15.01 -0.20 3.09
C GLU A 186 14.02 -0.73 2.04
N ALA A 187 14.52 -1.17 0.87
CA ALA A 187 13.68 -1.77 -0.17
C ALA A 187 13.02 -3.08 0.30
N VAL A 188 13.78 -3.93 1.01
CA VAL A 188 13.25 -5.17 1.59
C VAL A 188 12.21 -4.86 2.68
N GLN A 189 12.42 -3.84 3.51
CA GLN A 189 11.43 -3.41 4.50
C GLN A 189 10.12 -2.93 3.86
N MET A 190 10.18 -2.17 2.76
CA MET A 190 8.97 -1.77 2.05
C MET A 190 8.22 -2.97 1.44
N ILE A 191 8.95 -3.92 0.85
CA ILE A 191 8.33 -5.14 0.28
C ILE A 191 7.75 -6.02 1.39
N ARG A 192 8.40 -6.06 2.55
CA ARG A 192 7.97 -6.84 3.72
C ARG A 192 6.54 -6.47 4.14
N GLU A 193 6.13 -5.21 4.03
CA GLU A 193 4.75 -4.80 4.37
C GLU A 193 3.68 -5.57 3.57
N TYR A 194 4.02 -6.04 2.36
CA TYR A 194 3.10 -6.79 1.48
C TYR A 194 3.42 -8.29 1.39
N LEU A 195 4.35 -8.79 2.20
CA LEU A 195 4.89 -10.15 2.08
C LEU A 195 4.96 -10.83 3.45
N LYS A 196 4.60 -12.11 3.53
CA LYS A 196 4.81 -12.90 4.76
C LYS A 196 6.31 -13.09 5.03
N ASP A 197 6.66 -13.10 6.32
CA ASP A 197 8.06 -13.25 6.76
C ASP A 197 8.62 -14.64 6.36
N GLU A 198 7.83 -15.70 6.50
CA GLU A 198 8.19 -17.05 6.03
C GLU A 198 7.25 -17.50 4.90
N PRO A 199 7.76 -18.18 3.85
CA PRO A 199 9.18 -18.45 3.57
C PRO A 199 9.88 -17.30 2.82
N TRP A 200 9.13 -16.32 2.32
CA TRP A 200 9.60 -15.45 1.24
C TRP A 200 10.61 -14.40 1.68
N LEU A 201 10.40 -13.74 2.83
CA LEU A 201 11.35 -12.74 3.32
C LEU A 201 12.68 -13.40 3.68
N ALA A 202 12.66 -14.53 4.37
CA ALA A 202 13.88 -15.28 4.72
C ALA A 202 14.68 -15.70 3.48
N LEU A 203 14.01 -16.22 2.45
CA LEU A 203 14.65 -16.58 1.18
C LEU A 203 15.21 -15.35 0.44
N LEU A 204 14.50 -14.23 0.47
CA LEU A 204 14.93 -12.97 -0.15
C LEU A 204 16.18 -12.41 0.54
N CYS A 205 16.17 -12.33 1.88
CA CYS A 205 17.31 -11.87 2.67
C CYS A 205 18.55 -12.74 2.44
N LYS A 206 18.37 -14.07 2.43
CA LYS A 206 19.45 -15.02 2.13
C LYS A 206 20.05 -14.79 0.74
N LYS A 207 19.20 -14.61 -0.28
CA LYS A 207 19.67 -14.39 -1.67
C LYS A 207 20.38 -13.05 -1.84
N LEU A 208 19.96 -12.02 -1.11
CA LEU A 208 20.57 -10.68 -1.12
C LEU A 208 21.74 -10.53 -0.11
N GLN A 209 22.09 -11.58 0.64
CA GLN A 209 23.15 -11.57 1.65
C GLN A 209 22.94 -10.50 2.74
N LEU A 210 21.68 -10.30 3.15
CA LEU A 210 21.29 -9.37 4.21
C LEU A 210 21.08 -10.11 5.54
N ASP A 211 21.39 -9.45 6.66
CA ASP A 211 21.08 -9.97 7.99
C ASP A 211 19.59 -9.80 8.27
N THR A 212 18.92 -10.92 8.59
CA THR A 212 17.47 -10.96 8.82
C THR A 212 17.10 -10.29 10.16
N ASN A 213 18.01 -10.29 11.13
CA ASN A 213 17.78 -9.68 12.44
C ASN A 213 17.70 -8.15 12.37
N GLU A 214 18.56 -7.53 11.54
CA GLU A 214 18.58 -6.07 11.35
C GLU A 214 17.29 -5.55 10.67
N ILE A 215 16.64 -6.38 9.85
CA ILE A 215 15.38 -6.03 9.17
C ILE A 215 14.21 -6.08 10.15
N ASN A 216 14.21 -7.03 11.08
CA ASN A 216 13.18 -7.16 12.12
C ASN A 216 13.28 -6.06 13.19
N ASP A 217 14.48 -5.65 13.57
CA ASP A 217 14.71 -4.63 14.60
C ASP A 217 14.30 -3.21 14.17
N ALA A 218 14.34 -2.91 12.87
CA ALA A 218 13.91 -1.62 12.34
C ALA A 218 12.41 -1.37 12.53
N THR A 219 11.58 -2.40 12.41
CA THR A 219 10.13 -2.31 12.66
C THR A 219 9.79 -1.92 14.10
N THR A 220 10.54 -2.41 15.08
CA THR A 220 10.32 -2.08 16.50
C THR A 220 10.59 -0.60 16.77
N LYS A 221 11.60 -0.01 16.11
CA LYS A 221 11.93 1.42 16.25
C LYS A 221 10.99 2.34 15.47
N THR A 222 10.46 1.90 14.33
CA THR A 222 9.49 2.68 13.54
C THR A 222 8.14 2.80 14.24
N ASN A 223 7.73 1.78 15.02
CA ASN A 223 6.52 1.82 15.84
C ASN A 223 6.65 2.73 17.08
N GLU A 224 7.85 2.81 17.68
CA GLU A 224 8.13 3.69 18.83
C GLU A 224 8.37 5.16 18.44
N ALA A 225 8.59 5.46 17.16
CA ALA A 225 8.72 6.84 16.66
C ALA A 225 7.36 7.52 16.37
N SER A 226 6.25 6.96 16.84
CA SER A 226 5.00 7.69 16.98
C SER A 226 5.11 8.67 18.15
N PHE A 227 5.66 9.85 17.87
CA PHE A 227 5.71 10.93 18.85
C PHE A 227 4.28 11.24 19.30
N CYS A 228 3.97 10.96 20.57
CA CYS A 228 2.79 11.46 21.26
C CYS A 228 2.76 13.00 21.12
N ALA A 229 2.00 13.49 20.15
CA ALA A 229 1.31 14.76 20.33
C ALA A 229 0.17 14.45 21.31
N ASP A 230 0.19 15.17 22.44
CA ASP A 230 -0.71 15.08 23.58
C ASP A 230 -2.09 14.47 23.29
N SER A 231 -2.41 13.44 24.07
CA SER A 231 -3.73 13.07 24.58
C SER A 231 -4.95 13.33 23.69
N CYS A 232 -5.05 12.64 22.54
CA CYS A 232 -6.30 12.10 22.00
C CYS A 232 -5.99 11.24 20.76
N PRO A 233 -6.50 9.99 20.65
CA PRO A 233 -6.34 9.20 19.45
C PRO A 233 -7.06 9.86 18.28
N ALA A 234 -6.45 9.82 17.08
CA ALA A 234 -7.18 10.13 15.86
C ALA A 234 -8.35 9.14 15.73
N PRO A 235 -9.54 9.57 15.25
CA PRO A 235 -10.66 8.65 15.05
C PRO A 235 -10.24 7.51 14.13
N ALA A 236 -10.60 6.28 14.48
CA ALA A 236 -10.43 5.13 13.60
C ALA A 236 -11.11 5.41 12.25
N PRO A 237 -10.60 4.85 11.13
CA PRO A 237 -11.36 4.85 9.90
C PRO A 237 -12.76 4.29 10.19
N PRO A 238 -13.82 4.86 9.60
CA PRO A 238 -15.18 4.41 9.88
C PRO A 238 -15.28 2.91 9.58
N SER A 239 -15.69 2.13 10.57
CA SER A 239 -15.78 0.67 10.48
C SER A 239 -16.98 0.26 9.62
N GLU A 240 -16.87 0.43 8.31
CA GLU A 240 -17.91 0.04 7.37
C GLU A 240 -17.34 -0.66 6.13
N ALA A 241 -16.70 -1.80 6.36
CA ALA A 241 -16.43 -2.83 5.35
C ALA A 241 -17.67 -3.14 4.47
N SER A 242 -18.87 -3.01 5.03
CA SER A 242 -20.16 -3.21 4.36
C SER A 242 -20.64 -2.02 3.51
N SER A 243 -20.09 -0.81 3.69
CA SER A 243 -20.57 0.45 3.05
C SER A 243 -19.68 0.92 1.90
N LEU A 244 -18.47 0.36 1.75
CA LEU A 244 -17.57 0.64 0.62
C LEU A 244 -18.18 0.29 -0.76
N LYS A 245 -19.27 -0.47 -0.79
CA LYS A 245 -20.05 -0.79 -2.01
C LYS A 245 -20.77 0.42 -2.61
N THR A 246 -20.92 1.51 -1.85
CA THR A 246 -21.70 2.69 -2.25
C THR A 246 -20.89 3.98 -2.07
N LEU A 247 -19.60 3.97 -2.42
CA LEU A 247 -18.84 5.21 -2.50
C LEU A 247 -19.05 5.87 -3.85
N GLN A 248 -19.86 6.93 -3.87
CA GLN A 248 -19.91 7.88 -4.97
C GLN A 248 -18.68 8.79 -4.85
N LEU A 249 -17.59 8.38 -5.49
CA LEU A 249 -16.26 8.98 -5.38
C LEU A 249 -16.15 10.19 -6.31
N PHE A 250 -15.87 11.37 -5.75
CA PHE A 250 -15.45 12.53 -6.53
C PHE A 250 -13.97 12.39 -6.90
N VAL A 251 -13.69 12.12 -8.18
CA VAL A 251 -12.34 12.01 -8.71
C VAL A 251 -11.79 13.40 -8.99
N MET A 252 -10.91 13.92 -8.12
CA MET A 252 -10.08 15.07 -8.47
C MET A 252 -8.88 14.59 -9.29
N SER A 253 -8.84 14.93 -10.58
CA SER A 253 -7.71 14.64 -11.47
C SER A 253 -6.47 15.42 -11.03
N ILE A 254 -5.36 14.72 -10.79
CA ILE A 254 -4.03 15.33 -10.68
C ILE A 254 -3.21 14.88 -11.89
N THR A 255 -2.65 15.84 -12.62
CA THR A 255 -1.68 15.59 -13.69
C THR A 255 -0.41 14.96 -13.12
N SER A 256 0.21 14.06 -13.89
CA SER A 256 1.23 13.09 -13.47
C SER A 256 2.56 13.65 -12.92
N GLU A 257 2.63 14.92 -12.53
CA GLU A 257 3.84 15.62 -12.05
C GLU A 257 3.86 15.92 -10.54
N LEU A 258 2.86 15.50 -9.76
CA LEU A 258 2.76 15.84 -8.32
C LEU A 258 2.95 14.68 -7.34
N LEU A 259 3.29 13.47 -7.79
CA LEU A 259 3.73 12.38 -6.90
C LEU A 259 5.25 12.47 -6.67
N VAL A 260 5.70 13.60 -6.14
CA VAL A 260 7.05 13.79 -5.58
C VAL A 260 6.90 14.46 -4.22
N CYS A 261 7.51 13.83 -3.20
CA CYS A 261 7.77 14.29 -1.82
C CYS A 261 6.78 13.84 -0.71
N PRO A 262 7.26 13.62 0.53
CA PRO A 262 8.20 12.56 0.90
C PRO A 262 7.81 11.87 2.24
N TYR A 263 8.35 10.67 2.49
CA TYR A 263 8.50 10.17 3.86
C TYR A 263 9.33 11.17 4.66
N ARG A 264 8.70 11.84 5.62
CA ARG A 264 9.33 12.84 6.49
C ARG A 264 10.09 12.16 7.62
N VAL A 265 11.32 11.71 7.36
CA VAL A 265 12.31 11.47 8.42
C VAL A 265 12.69 12.84 9.00
N ARG A 266 12.04 13.24 10.10
CA ARG A 266 12.40 14.44 10.86
C ARG A 266 13.76 14.22 11.54
N ARG A 267 14.82 14.89 11.08
CA ARG A 267 16.01 15.13 11.91
C ARG A 267 15.93 16.50 12.57
N ARG A 268 16.19 16.51 13.89
CA ARG A 268 16.42 17.69 14.74
C ARG A 268 17.48 18.61 14.11
N ILE A 269 17.14 19.89 13.93
CA ILE A 269 18.14 20.95 14.01
C ILE A 269 18.40 21.14 15.51
N VAL A 270 19.54 20.67 15.98
CA VAL A 270 20.09 21.07 17.28
C VAL A 270 20.57 22.51 17.10
N VAL A 271 19.84 23.46 17.68
CA VAL A 271 20.35 24.84 17.82
C VAL A 271 21.42 24.81 18.92
N PRO A 272 22.66 25.23 18.66
CA PRO A 272 23.69 25.30 19.69
C PRO A 272 23.30 26.39 20.70
N ASN A 273 23.25 26.00 21.97
CA ASN A 273 23.06 26.91 23.09
C ASN A 273 24.33 27.77 23.22
N GLN A 274 24.30 29.02 22.75
CA GLN A 274 25.33 30.00 23.13
C GLN A 274 24.80 30.87 24.26
N ALA A 275 25.44 30.69 25.42
CA ALA A 275 25.38 31.58 26.55
C ALA A 275 25.88 32.99 26.19
N LYS A 276 25.17 34.00 26.72
CA LYS A 276 25.59 35.36 27.14
C LYS A 276 24.27 36.08 27.52
N GLY A 277 23.99 36.42 28.77
CA GLY A 277 24.72 37.40 29.56
C GLY A 277 24.18 38.80 29.26
N GLY A 278 23.44 39.41 30.21
CA GLY A 278 23.31 40.88 30.26
C GLY A 278 21.91 41.50 30.10
N GLN A 279 21.38 41.98 31.22
CA GLN A 279 20.73 43.29 31.43
C GLN A 279 19.48 43.74 30.65
N ARG A 280 18.44 43.99 31.46
CA ARG A 280 17.53 45.17 31.49
C ARG A 280 17.31 45.93 30.17
N ARG A 281 16.05 45.99 29.74
CA ARG A 281 15.19 47.20 29.79
C ARG A 281 13.81 46.90 29.17
N SER A 282 12.76 47.33 29.86
CA SER A 282 11.43 47.53 29.31
C SER A 282 11.47 48.53 28.15
N PRO A 283 10.51 48.46 27.22
CA PRO A 283 9.66 49.64 27.05
C PRO A 283 8.18 49.32 26.84
N ARG A 284 7.43 50.40 26.98
CA ARG A 284 5.99 50.57 27.14
C ARG A 284 5.43 51.17 25.84
N TRP A 285 4.11 50.99 25.64
CA TRP A 285 3.20 51.65 24.68
C TRP A 285 3.25 51.10 23.24
N ARG A 286 2.13 50.92 22.52
CA ARG A 286 0.77 51.48 22.62
C ARG A 286 -0.30 50.39 22.64
#